data_AF-A0A127QTG0-F1
#
_entry.id   AF-A0A127QTG0-F1
#
_cell.length_a   1.000
_cell.length_b   1.000
_cell.length_c   1.000
_cell.angle_alpha   90.00
_cell.angle_beta   90.00
_cell.angle_gamma   90.00
#
_symmetry.space_group_name_H-M   'P 1'
#
loop_
_entity.id
_entity.type
_entity.pdbx_description
1 polymer ?
#
loop_
_entity_poly.entity_id
_entity_poly.type
_entity_poly.pdbx_seq_one_letter_code
_entity_poly.pdbx_strand_id
1 'polypeptide(L)'
;MSNVPAIGTYTSADKNFTLKISSANPSNGVITGVYSANYSPIGAFSVEGNVGNYGWVFSKSQGKDGVAPFNLSFGGAQRPDQRPYNIVDNWNGAYLTDNTILVEGTRSFVNSDGVVEVGSLGTLRFSL
;
A
#
# COMPACT_ATOMS: atom_id res chain seq x y z
N MET A 1 -11.29 -18.18 7.37
CA MET A 1 -11.16 -16.72 7.15
C MET A 1 -9.78 -16.31 7.57
N SER A 2 -9.06 -15.59 6.69
CA SER A 2 -7.65 -15.24 6.91
C SER A 2 -7.52 -14.20 8.03
N ASN A 3 -6.51 -14.39 8.88
CA ASN A 3 -6.20 -13.46 9.98
C ASN A 3 -5.38 -12.24 9.54
N VAL A 4 -5.00 -12.22 8.26
CA VAL A 4 -4.07 -11.29 7.64
C VAL A 4 -4.47 -11.07 6.19
N PRO A 5 -4.00 -10.02 5.49
CA PRO A 5 -4.19 -9.90 4.05
C PRO A 5 -3.76 -11.17 3.32
N ALA A 6 -4.57 -11.66 2.38
CA ALA A 6 -4.19 -12.80 1.57
C ALA A 6 -2.92 -12.50 0.75
N ILE A 7 -2.00 -13.46 0.67
CA ILE A 7 -0.79 -13.38 -0.15
C ILE A 7 -1.20 -13.36 -1.63
N GLY A 8 -0.54 -12.50 -2.42
CA GLY A 8 -0.81 -12.36 -3.85
C GLY A 8 -0.54 -10.95 -4.36
N THR A 9 -0.85 -10.71 -5.63
CA THR A 9 -0.66 -9.41 -6.28
C THR A 9 -1.98 -8.69 -6.40
N TYR A 10 -2.17 -7.68 -5.57
CA TYR A 10 -3.32 -6.79 -5.65
C TYR A 10 -3.05 -5.74 -6.72
N THR A 11 -3.94 -5.63 -7.70
CA THR A 11 -3.87 -4.63 -8.76
C THR A 11 -5.00 -3.62 -8.56
N SER A 12 -4.65 -2.35 -8.55
CA SER A 12 -5.61 -1.23 -8.55
C SER A 12 -6.57 -1.29 -9.74
N ALA A 13 -7.79 -0.80 -9.56
CA ALA A 13 -8.83 -0.80 -10.59
C ALA A 13 -8.42 -0.07 -11.89
N ASP A 14 -7.57 0.95 -11.78
CA ASP A 14 -7.03 1.71 -12.91
C ASP A 14 -5.75 1.07 -13.51
N LYS A 15 -5.28 -0.04 -12.94
CA LYS A 15 -4.10 -0.82 -13.35
C LYS A 15 -2.77 -0.05 -13.26
N ASN A 16 -2.73 1.06 -12.52
CA ASN A 16 -1.53 1.87 -12.41
C ASN A 16 -0.65 1.52 -11.22
N PHE A 17 -1.21 0.84 -10.24
CA PHE A 17 -0.56 0.49 -8.98
C PHE A 17 -0.73 -0.99 -8.68
N THR A 18 0.33 -1.61 -8.15
CA THR A 18 0.27 -2.98 -7.64
C THR A 18 0.88 -3.08 -6.25
N LEU A 19 0.32 -3.98 -5.45
CA LEU A 19 0.83 -4.40 -4.16
C LEU A 19 0.94 -5.92 -4.17
N LYS A 20 2.16 -6.43 -4.33
CA LYS A 20 2.45 -7.85 -4.14
C LYS A 20 2.74 -8.11 -2.66
N ILE A 21 1.84 -8.80 -1.98
CA ILE A 21 2.05 -9.24 -0.59
C ILE A 21 2.75 -10.60 -0.63
N SER A 22 3.98 -10.65 -0.13
CA SER A 22 4.78 -11.89 0.00
C SER A 22 4.60 -12.52 1.39
N SER A 23 4.43 -11.69 2.42
CA SER A 23 4.06 -12.14 3.76
C SER A 23 3.32 -11.04 4.53
N ALA A 24 2.53 -11.45 5.52
CA ALA A 24 1.87 -10.56 6.46
C ALA A 24 1.99 -11.14 7.87
N ASN A 25 2.61 -10.41 8.79
CA ASN A 25 2.94 -10.92 10.12
C ASN A 25 1.87 -10.47 11.13
N PRO A 26 1.10 -11.41 11.74
CA PRO A 26 0.03 -11.06 12.67
C PRO A 26 0.53 -10.58 14.04
N SER A 27 1.80 -10.81 14.39
CA SER A 27 2.34 -10.37 15.69
C SER A 27 2.65 -8.87 15.74
N ASN A 28 2.91 -8.25 14.59
CA ASN A 28 3.33 -6.85 14.51
C ASN A 28 2.61 -6.05 13.41
N GLY A 29 1.69 -6.68 12.67
CA GLY A 29 0.93 -6.01 11.61
C GLY A 29 1.74 -5.63 10.38
N VAL A 30 2.98 -6.13 10.21
CA VAL A 30 3.82 -5.74 9.06
C VAL A 30 3.44 -6.52 7.80
N ILE A 31 3.41 -5.81 6.66
CA ILE A 31 3.27 -6.38 5.32
C ILE A 31 4.63 -6.30 4.61
N THR A 32 5.15 -7.47 4.24
CA THR A 32 6.36 -7.56 3.40
C THR A 32 5.97 -7.92 1.98
N GLY A 33 6.55 -7.22 1.01
CA GLY A 33 6.10 -7.32 -0.37
C GLY A 33 6.80 -6.37 -1.32
N VAL A 34 6.17 -6.15 -2.47
CA VAL A 34 6.57 -5.19 -3.49
C VAL A 34 5.42 -4.23 -3.74
N TYR A 35 5.68 -2.93 -3.65
CA TYR A 35 4.79 -1.90 -4.16
C TYR A 35 5.35 -1.38 -5.49
N SER A 36 4.48 -1.19 -6.48
CA SER A 36 4.85 -0.62 -7.77
C SER A 36 3.85 0.43 -8.23
N ALA A 37 4.36 1.51 -8.80
CA ALA A 37 3.58 2.50 -9.54
C ALA A 37 4.07 2.56 -10.98
N ASN A 38 3.14 2.50 -11.94
CA ASN A 38 3.43 2.50 -13.37
C ASN A 38 3.65 3.92 -13.92
N TYR A 39 3.15 4.94 -13.22
CA TYR A 39 3.36 6.34 -13.59
C TYR A 39 3.72 7.18 -12.35
N SER A 40 4.64 8.13 -12.54
CA SER A 40 5.01 9.17 -11.58
C SER A 40 5.88 10.24 -12.28
N PRO A 41 6.24 11.33 -11.60
CA PRO A 41 7.20 12.31 -12.13
C PRO A 41 8.57 11.71 -12.49
N ILE A 42 8.91 10.54 -11.94
CA ILE A 42 10.16 9.81 -12.26
C ILE A 42 9.93 8.61 -13.20
N GLY A 43 8.74 8.48 -13.78
CA GLY A 43 8.32 7.29 -14.51
C GLY A 43 7.84 6.16 -13.58
N ALA A 44 7.92 4.92 -14.04
CA ALA A 44 7.57 3.78 -13.22
C ALA A 44 8.61 3.55 -12.11
N PHE A 45 8.18 3.15 -10.93
CA PHE A 45 9.09 2.76 -9.86
C PHE A 45 8.48 1.65 -9.00
N SER A 46 9.37 0.93 -8.30
CA SER A 46 8.97 -0.11 -7.35
C SER A 46 9.89 -0.13 -6.14
N VAL A 47 9.35 -0.60 -5.02
CA VAL A 47 10.09 -0.83 -3.79
C VAL A 47 9.74 -2.20 -3.23
N GLU A 48 10.72 -2.84 -2.61
CA GLU A 48 10.57 -4.15 -1.97
C GLU A 48 10.97 -4.08 -0.50
N GLY A 49 10.36 -4.94 0.32
CA GLY A 49 10.64 -5.07 1.74
C GLY A 49 9.38 -4.82 2.56
N ASN A 50 9.52 -4.06 3.64
CA ASN A 50 8.36 -3.69 4.47
C ASN A 50 7.62 -2.53 3.81
N VAL A 51 6.57 -2.88 3.06
CA VAL A 51 5.83 -1.94 2.22
C VAL A 51 4.55 -1.44 2.86
N GLY A 52 4.13 -2.00 4.00
CA GLY A 52 2.89 -1.60 4.63
C GLY A 52 2.69 -2.18 6.03
N ASN A 53 1.57 -1.79 6.63
CA ASN A 53 1.13 -2.25 7.94
C ASN A 53 -0.39 -2.48 7.94
N TYR A 54 -0.89 -3.28 8.87
CA TYR A 54 -2.30 -3.50 9.10
C TYR A 54 -2.59 -3.71 10.58
N GLY A 55 -3.84 -3.46 10.97
CA GLY A 55 -4.30 -3.64 12.34
C GLY A 55 -5.81 -3.88 12.36
N TRP A 56 -6.22 -4.85 13.16
CA TRP A 56 -7.62 -5.25 13.30
C TRP A 56 -8.12 -4.96 14.72
N VAL A 57 -9.44 -5.04 14.86
CA VAL A 57 -10.14 -4.97 16.14
C VAL A 57 -10.88 -6.29 16.38
N PHE A 58 -11.32 -6.52 17.61
CA PHE A 58 -12.18 -7.66 17.93
C PHE A 58 -13.50 -7.56 17.16
N SER A 59 -13.80 -8.60 16.37
CA SER A 59 -15.06 -8.67 15.64
C SER A 59 -16.15 -9.23 16.53
N LYS A 60 -17.09 -8.38 16.96
CA LYS A 60 -18.26 -8.80 17.74
C LYS A 60 -19.14 -9.80 16.98
N SER A 61 -19.28 -9.64 15.67
CA SER A 61 -20.12 -10.52 14.85
C SER A 61 -19.53 -11.92 14.67
N GLN A 62 -18.20 -12.05 14.74
CA GLN A 62 -17.51 -13.34 14.60
C GLN A 62 -16.95 -13.88 15.93
N GLY A 63 -17.03 -13.11 17.01
CA GLY A 63 -16.55 -13.49 18.33
C GLY A 63 -15.03 -13.69 18.41
N LYS A 64 -14.24 -13.06 17.53
CA LYS A 64 -12.77 -13.23 17.48
C LYS A 64 -12.03 -12.04 16.90
N ASP A 65 -10.75 -11.94 17.26
CA ASP A 65 -9.76 -11.07 16.61
C ASP A 65 -9.27 -11.65 15.27
N GLY A 66 -8.54 -10.84 14.52
CA GLY A 66 -7.85 -11.26 13.30
C GLY A 66 -8.85 -11.63 12.22
N VAL A 67 -9.81 -10.77 11.92
CA VAL A 67 -10.71 -10.98 10.79
C VAL A 67 -10.97 -9.68 10.06
N ALA A 68 -11.15 -9.79 8.75
CA ALA A 68 -11.63 -8.69 7.95
C ALA A 68 -13.04 -8.23 8.42
N PRO A 69 -13.36 -6.93 8.30
CA PRO A 69 -12.50 -5.87 7.78
C PRO A 69 -11.47 -5.37 8.82
N PHE A 70 -10.35 -4.86 8.34
CA PHE A 70 -9.32 -4.25 9.18
C PHE A 70 -8.58 -3.15 8.45
N ASN A 71 -7.97 -2.23 9.19
CA ASN A 71 -7.25 -1.10 8.60
C ASN A 71 -5.91 -1.57 8.05
N LEU A 72 -5.48 -0.97 6.95
CA LEU A 72 -4.14 -1.15 6.41
C LEU A 72 -3.63 0.13 5.77
N SER A 73 -2.30 0.25 5.73
CA SER A 73 -1.59 1.21 4.91
C SER A 73 -0.46 0.53 4.16
N PHE A 74 -0.12 1.04 2.99
CA PHE A 74 1.04 0.59 2.23
C PHE A 74 1.53 1.70 1.31
N GLY A 75 2.70 1.52 0.73
CA GLY A 75 3.21 2.44 -0.28
C GLY A 75 4.67 2.19 -0.56
N GLY A 76 5.33 3.21 -1.08
CA GLY A 76 6.73 3.13 -1.40
C GLY A 76 7.40 4.48 -1.47
N ALA A 77 8.68 4.50 -1.14
CA ALA A 77 9.51 5.68 -1.21
C ALA A 77 10.81 5.37 -1.94
N GLN A 78 11.22 6.26 -2.84
CA GLN A 78 12.47 6.14 -3.57
C GLN A 78 13.27 7.44 -3.50
N ARG A 79 14.51 7.32 -3.06
CA ARG A 79 15.51 8.37 -3.08
C ARG A 79 16.83 7.78 -3.57
N PRO A 80 17.18 7.96 -4.85
CA PRO A 80 18.42 7.41 -5.40
C PRO A 80 19.64 8.09 -4.79
N ASP A 81 20.80 7.47 -5.01
CA ASP A 81 22.11 8.03 -4.67
C ASP A 81 22.31 9.40 -5.34
N GLN A 82 23.16 10.23 -4.73
CA GLN A 82 23.30 11.66 -5.07
C GLN A 82 22.05 12.52 -4.81
N ARG A 83 20.94 11.90 -4.37
CA ARG A 83 19.70 12.56 -3.94
C ARG A 83 19.12 13.58 -4.96
N PRO A 84 19.07 13.27 -6.28
CA PRO A 84 18.47 14.16 -7.28
C PRO A 84 16.96 14.36 -7.07
N TYR A 85 16.29 13.45 -6.37
CA TYR A 85 14.88 13.59 -5.98
C TYR A 85 14.53 12.71 -4.79
N ASN A 86 13.33 12.92 -4.25
CA ASN A 86 12.65 12.02 -3.33
C ASN A 86 11.18 11.91 -3.73
N ILE A 87 10.67 10.69 -3.85
CA ILE A 87 9.25 10.41 -4.11
C ILE A 87 8.71 9.50 -3.01
N VAL A 88 7.48 9.75 -2.57
CA VAL A 88 6.78 8.96 -1.55
C VAL A 88 5.33 8.80 -1.96
N ASP A 89 4.90 7.55 -2.10
CA ASP A 89 3.50 7.16 -2.18
C ASP A 89 3.04 6.57 -0.86
N ASN A 90 1.84 6.95 -0.43
CA ASN A 90 1.20 6.38 0.75
C ASN A 90 -0.28 6.14 0.49
N TRP A 91 -0.73 4.92 0.74
CA TRP A 91 -2.10 4.44 0.64
C TRP A 91 -2.62 4.11 2.04
N ASN A 92 -3.82 4.58 2.38
CA ASN A 92 -4.46 4.27 3.65
C ASN A 92 -5.92 3.87 3.44
N GLY A 93 -6.38 2.86 4.18
CA GLY A 93 -7.74 2.37 4.06
C GLY A 93 -7.94 1.04 4.75
N ALA A 94 -8.67 0.13 4.11
CA ALA A 94 -9.11 -1.12 4.74
C ALA A 94 -9.02 -2.34 3.81
N TYR A 95 -8.73 -3.49 4.42
CA TYR A 95 -8.93 -4.81 3.85
C TYR A 95 -10.38 -5.21 4.09
N LEU A 96 -11.05 -5.73 3.06
CA LEU A 96 -12.46 -6.08 3.09
C LEU A 96 -12.68 -7.60 3.15
N THR A 97 -13.90 -8.01 3.48
CA THR A 97 -14.26 -9.43 3.65
C THR A 97 -14.24 -10.24 2.36
N ASP A 98 -14.21 -9.58 1.20
CA ASP A 98 -14.12 -10.17 -0.13
C ASP A 98 -12.67 -10.26 -0.65
N ASN A 99 -11.69 -10.10 0.23
CA ASN A 99 -10.26 -10.02 -0.11
C ASN A 99 -9.90 -8.87 -1.06
N THR A 100 -10.70 -7.80 -1.09
CA THR A 100 -10.32 -6.55 -1.77
C THR A 100 -9.76 -5.55 -0.77
N ILE A 101 -9.04 -4.56 -1.30
CA ILE A 101 -8.49 -3.45 -0.53
C ILE A 101 -9.13 -2.16 -1.05
N LEU A 102 -9.70 -1.34 -0.16
CA LEU A 102 -10.21 -0.02 -0.49
C LEU A 102 -9.35 1.04 0.19
N VAL A 103 -8.69 1.89 -0.58
CA VAL A 103 -7.69 2.84 -0.08
C VAL A 103 -7.75 4.18 -0.80
N GLU A 104 -7.39 5.25 -0.09
CA GLU A 104 -7.06 6.56 -0.67
C GLU A 104 -5.54 6.69 -0.72
N GLY A 105 -5.01 7.12 -1.86
CA GLY A 105 -3.58 7.32 -2.06
C GLY A 105 -3.18 8.78 -2.11
N THR A 106 -1.94 9.05 -1.68
CA THR A 106 -1.28 10.35 -1.83
C THR A 106 0.13 10.15 -2.35
N ARG A 107 0.63 11.15 -3.07
CA ARG A 107 2.02 11.22 -3.54
C ARG A 107 2.62 12.56 -3.16
N SER A 108 3.86 12.52 -2.68
CA SER A 108 4.73 13.67 -2.53
C SER A 108 6.00 13.45 -3.35
N PHE A 109 6.42 14.47 -4.08
CA PHE A 109 7.64 14.47 -4.88
C PHE A 109 8.39 15.79 -4.69
N VAL A 110 9.72 15.70 -4.60
CA VAL A 110 10.63 16.85 -4.64
C VAL A 110 11.88 16.50 -5.42
N ASN A 111 12.42 17.42 -6.23
CA ASN A 111 13.69 17.24 -6.93
C ASN A 111 14.73 18.32 -6.61
N SER A 112 15.96 18.11 -7.07
CA SER A 112 17.10 19.03 -6.89
C SER A 112 16.94 20.39 -7.59
N ASP A 113 16.03 20.48 -8.55
CA ASP A 113 15.71 21.73 -9.27
C ASP A 113 14.67 22.57 -8.52
N GLY A 114 14.18 22.10 -7.37
CA GLY A 114 13.19 22.78 -6.55
C GLY A 114 11.74 22.53 -6.97
N VAL A 115 11.48 21.57 -7.88
CA VAL A 115 10.12 21.12 -8.20
C VAL A 115 9.55 20.41 -6.98
N VAL A 116 8.33 20.80 -6.59
CA VAL A 116 7.56 20.17 -5.52
C VAL A 116 6.17 19.84 -6.05
N GLU A 117 5.79 18.57 -5.92
CA GLU A 117 4.46 18.10 -6.29
C GLU A 117 3.85 17.32 -5.13
N VAL A 118 2.60 17.66 -4.78
CA VAL A 118 1.80 16.91 -3.81
C VAL A 118 0.42 16.71 -4.40
N GLY A 119 -0.06 15.47 -4.41
CA GLY A 119 -1.34 15.14 -5.04
C GLY A 119 -2.00 13.91 -4.43
N SER A 120 -3.32 13.83 -4.63
CA SER A 120 -4.07 12.60 -4.41
C SER A 120 -3.83 11.65 -5.59
N LEU A 121 -3.73 10.35 -5.27
CA LEU A 121 -3.74 9.24 -6.25
C LEU A 121 -5.16 8.65 -6.39
N GLY A 122 -6.14 9.23 -5.69
CA GLY A 122 -7.55 8.86 -5.68
C GLY A 122 -7.91 7.74 -4.69
N THR A 123 -9.22 7.51 -4.58
CA THR A 123 -9.77 6.36 -3.86
C THR A 123 -9.88 5.20 -4.83
N LEU A 124 -9.04 4.18 -4.64
CA LEU A 124 -8.99 3.02 -5.51
C LEU A 124 -9.31 1.74 -4.75
N ARG A 125 -9.93 0.80 -5.49
CA ARG A 125 -10.03 -0.58 -5.07
C ARG A 125 -8.90 -1.39 -5.70
N PHE A 126 -8.23 -2.21 -4.90
CA PHE A 126 -7.28 -3.19 -5.38
C PHE A 126 -7.84 -4.59 -5.18
N SER A 127 -7.66 -5.43 -6.19
CA SER A 127 -8.14 -6.81 -6.22
C SER A 127 -7.00 -7.74 -6.62
N LEU A 128 -7.01 -8.96 -6.07
CA LEU A 128 -6.08 -10.04 -6.43
C LEU A 128 -6.16 -10.44 -7.91
#